data_AF-R9XCK9-F1
#
_entry.id   AF-R9XCK9-F1
#
_cell.length_a   1.000
_cell.length_b   1.000
_cell.length_c   1.000
_cell.angle_alpha   90.00
_cell.angle_beta   90.00
_cell.angle_gamma   90.00
#
_symmetry.space_group_name_H-M   'P 1'
#
loop_
_entity.id
_entity.type
_entity.pdbx_description
1 polymer ?
#
loop_
_entity_poly.entity_id
_entity_poly.type
_entity_poly.pdbx_seq_one_letter_code
_entity_poly.pdbx_strand_id
1 'polypeptide(L)'
;MVADAKLARVMDRFSEKVKEGEYYEAHQTLRTVANRYVRGKKWPEAIDLITHGIHTFIGVGQSSSAVDLIRYLLEVYEQGNVECTEANAGRLVKILVGLDLEEPDLREVCTGMNNWSVRHGRYTYGDPYLHSVIGRRLLEAGYLAEAERYFVLGTRESLEEYVNWMWEWYQQLEKPEAVGEFLSRLVFGYLGVGNLKYAYDACERFLARYIEHAAPKHERVEKGYAALYLFEGNPDLNFLQLLLIACQAGKPEFLTSLKSQYPQQAEQHEQALEHLGREFFNVTPKRQVPLLQDLMADFFNGA
;
A
#
# COMPACT_ATOMS: atom_id res chain seq x y z
N MET A 1 -15.71 34.70 -11.69
CA MET A 1 -15.04 35.82 -11.00
C MET A 1 -15.71 36.26 -9.68
N VAL A 2 -17.04 36.42 -9.57
CA VAL A 2 -17.66 36.89 -8.30
C VAL A 2 -17.76 35.81 -7.20
N ALA A 3 -17.91 34.53 -7.57
CA ALA A 3 -18.00 33.43 -6.61
C ALA A 3 -16.71 33.27 -5.77
N ASP A 4 -15.57 33.46 -6.43
CA ASP A 4 -14.22 33.34 -5.87
C ASP A 4 -13.96 34.39 -4.75
N ALA A 5 -14.31 35.65 -5.02
CA ALA A 5 -14.14 36.74 -4.04
C ALA A 5 -15.05 36.63 -2.80
N LYS A 6 -16.17 35.90 -2.88
CA LYS A 6 -17.02 35.64 -1.71
C LYS A 6 -16.45 34.50 -0.87
N LEU A 7 -15.97 33.44 -1.52
CA LEU A 7 -15.34 32.30 -0.85
C LEU A 7 -14.06 32.73 -0.11
N ALA A 8 -13.20 33.51 -0.76
CA ALA A 8 -11.99 34.07 -0.16
C ALA A 8 -12.29 34.82 1.14
N ARG A 9 -13.29 35.71 1.14
CA ARG A 9 -13.71 36.45 2.36
C ARG A 9 -14.22 35.54 3.48
N VAL A 10 -14.83 34.40 3.15
CA VAL A 10 -15.25 33.42 4.17
C VAL A 10 -14.03 32.72 4.75
N MET A 11 -13.08 32.32 3.91
CA MET A 11 -11.82 31.69 4.34
C MET A 11 -10.98 32.63 5.21
N ASP A 12 -10.88 33.91 4.84
CA ASP A 12 -10.14 34.92 5.61
C ASP A 12 -10.71 35.08 7.02
N ARG A 13 -12.03 35.25 7.13
CA ARG A 13 -12.73 35.36 8.43
C ARG A 13 -12.57 34.12 9.28
N PHE A 14 -12.59 32.94 8.65
CA PHE A 14 -12.34 31.69 9.37
C PHE A 14 -10.90 31.65 9.91
N SER A 15 -9.91 32.02 9.10
CA SER A 15 -8.51 32.08 9.53
C SER A 15 -8.27 33.13 10.63
N GLU A 16 -8.98 34.26 10.62
CA GLU A 16 -8.95 35.25 11.70
C GLU A 16 -9.43 34.64 13.02
N LYS A 17 -10.59 33.98 13.04
CA LYS A 17 -11.09 33.32 14.26
C LYS A 17 -10.14 32.25 14.81
N VAL A 18 -9.51 31.49 13.92
CA VAL A 18 -8.50 30.50 14.35
C VAL A 18 -7.29 31.20 14.97
N LYS A 19 -6.82 32.32 14.41
CA LYS A 19 -5.73 33.11 14.99
C LYS A 19 -6.08 33.70 16.36
N GLU A 20 -7.35 34.01 16.59
CA GLU A 20 -7.88 34.49 17.87
C GLU A 20 -8.07 33.37 18.90
N GLY A 21 -7.86 32.11 18.52
CA GLY A 21 -8.02 30.94 19.40
C GLY A 21 -9.46 30.45 19.53
N GLU A 22 -10.39 30.98 18.73
CA GLU A 22 -11.81 30.61 18.73
C GLU A 22 -12.07 29.31 17.94
N TYR A 23 -11.29 28.25 18.21
CA TYR A 23 -11.27 27.04 17.36
C TYR A 23 -12.63 26.36 17.20
N TYR A 24 -13.38 26.19 18.31
CA TYR A 24 -14.70 25.57 18.28
C TYR A 24 -15.69 26.37 17.44
N GLU A 25 -15.72 27.69 17.61
CA GLU A 25 -16.64 28.55 16.87
C GLU A 25 -16.25 28.65 15.39
N ALA A 26 -14.95 28.74 15.09
CA ALA A 26 -14.42 28.68 13.74
C ALA A 26 -14.85 27.39 13.03
N HIS A 27 -14.70 26.24 13.71
CA HIS A 27 -15.10 24.93 13.20
C HIS A 27 -16.61 24.88 12.91
N GLN A 28 -17.47 25.21 13.87
CA GLN A 28 -18.94 25.18 13.68
C GLN A 28 -19.40 26.11 12.56
N THR A 29 -18.79 27.30 12.47
CA THR A 29 -19.09 28.28 11.41
C THR A 29 -18.71 27.72 10.04
N LEU A 30 -17.52 27.12 9.91
CA LEU A 30 -17.05 26.50 8.68
C LEU A 30 -17.99 25.39 8.22
N ARG A 31 -18.35 24.45 9.11
CA ARG A 31 -19.30 23.37 8.79
C ARG A 31 -20.65 23.90 8.34
N THR A 32 -21.16 24.95 9.01
CA THR A 32 -22.43 25.59 8.63
C THR A 32 -22.38 26.17 7.22
N VAL A 33 -21.30 26.87 6.86
CA VAL A 33 -21.15 27.45 5.52
C VAL A 33 -20.93 26.37 4.46
N ALA A 34 -20.07 25.38 4.73
CA ALA A 34 -19.85 24.24 3.85
C ALA A 34 -21.16 23.47 3.58
N ASN A 35 -21.98 23.22 4.60
CA ASN A 35 -23.30 22.60 4.45
C ASN A 35 -24.24 23.38 3.52
N ARG A 36 -24.17 24.73 3.51
CA ARG A 36 -24.96 25.54 2.58
C ARG A 36 -24.47 25.37 1.14
N TYR A 37 -23.16 25.26 0.92
CA TYR A 37 -22.60 24.95 -0.39
C TYR A 37 -23.01 23.55 -0.87
N VAL A 38 -22.90 22.53 -0.01
CA VAL A 38 -23.34 21.16 -0.28
C VAL A 38 -24.82 21.09 -0.64
N ARG A 39 -25.71 21.72 0.15
CA ARG A 39 -27.16 21.80 -0.17
C ARG A 39 -27.43 22.50 -1.50
N GLY A 40 -26.61 23.48 -1.86
CA GLY A 40 -26.65 24.17 -3.14
C GLY A 40 -25.97 23.41 -4.28
N LYS A 41 -25.45 22.20 -4.05
CA LYS A 41 -24.64 21.40 -4.99
C LYS A 41 -23.42 22.17 -5.54
N LYS A 42 -22.90 23.10 -4.74
CA LYS A 42 -21.70 23.89 -5.02
C LYS A 42 -20.47 23.15 -4.50
N TRP A 43 -20.18 22.02 -5.13
CA TRP A 43 -19.15 21.09 -4.69
C TRP A 43 -17.75 21.72 -4.67
N PRO A 44 -17.30 22.45 -5.71
CA PRO A 44 -15.98 23.07 -5.71
C PRO A 44 -15.80 24.03 -4.52
N GLU A 45 -16.77 24.91 -4.26
CA GLU A 45 -16.69 25.85 -3.15
C GLU A 45 -16.72 25.17 -1.78
N ALA A 46 -17.49 24.09 -1.62
CA ALA A 46 -17.49 23.30 -0.39
C ALA A 46 -16.13 22.63 -0.15
N ILE A 47 -15.60 21.98 -1.18
CA ILE A 47 -14.31 21.27 -1.15
C ILE A 47 -13.19 22.25 -0.79
N ASP A 48 -13.10 23.38 -1.48
CA ASP A 48 -12.03 24.35 -1.23
C ASP A 48 -12.13 24.95 0.18
N LEU A 49 -13.34 25.28 0.67
CA LEU A 49 -13.54 25.76 2.04
C LEU A 49 -13.12 24.72 3.09
N ILE A 50 -13.54 23.47 2.94
CA ILE A 50 -13.22 22.40 3.88
C ILE A 50 -11.71 22.15 3.88
N THR A 51 -11.10 22.11 2.70
CA THR A 51 -9.64 21.92 2.53
C THR A 51 -8.84 23.02 3.20
N HIS A 52 -9.24 24.28 3.02
CA HIS A 52 -8.65 25.42 3.73
C HIS A 52 -8.78 25.27 5.25
N GLY A 53 -9.95 24.83 5.71
CA GLY A 53 -10.21 24.52 7.12
C GLY A 53 -9.26 23.48 7.70
N ILE A 54 -9.09 22.36 6.99
CA ILE A 54 -8.19 21.26 7.38
C ILE A 54 -6.76 21.77 7.54
N HIS A 55 -6.20 22.42 6.50
CA HIS A 55 -4.83 22.92 6.56
C HIS A 55 -4.62 23.97 7.65
N THR A 56 -5.62 24.84 7.88
CA THR A 56 -5.55 25.84 8.94
C THR A 56 -5.54 25.19 10.32
N PHE A 57 -6.38 24.18 10.58
CA PHE A 57 -6.39 23.47 11.86
C PHE A 57 -5.14 22.63 12.09
N ILE A 58 -4.62 21.98 11.04
CA ILE A 58 -3.32 21.31 11.08
C ILE A 58 -2.23 22.31 11.50
N GLY A 59 -2.20 23.50 10.88
CA GLY A 59 -1.18 24.53 11.14
C GLY A 59 -1.17 25.09 12.57
N VAL A 60 -2.26 24.93 13.33
CA VAL A 60 -2.34 25.34 14.74
C VAL A 60 -2.42 24.15 15.72
N GLY A 61 -2.16 22.92 15.26
CA GLY A 61 -2.15 21.73 16.10
C GLY A 61 -3.54 21.29 16.61
N GLN A 62 -4.62 21.70 15.95
CA GLN A 62 -5.98 21.28 16.29
C GLN A 62 -6.38 20.01 15.54
N SER A 63 -5.69 18.89 15.83
CA SER A 63 -5.79 17.65 15.06
C SER A 63 -7.21 17.06 15.03
N SER A 64 -7.93 17.07 16.16
CA SER A 64 -9.31 16.56 16.22
C SER A 64 -10.27 17.29 15.27
N SER A 65 -10.14 18.61 15.15
CA SER A 65 -10.94 19.41 14.21
C SER A 65 -10.50 19.19 12.77
N ALA A 66 -9.19 19.02 12.52
CA ALA A 66 -8.69 18.69 11.19
C ALA A 66 -9.23 17.32 10.72
N VAL A 67 -9.14 16.28 11.56
CA VAL A 67 -9.61 14.92 11.23
C VAL A 67 -11.12 14.88 10.98
N ASP A 68 -11.92 15.58 11.79
CA ASP A 68 -13.37 15.71 11.53
C ASP A 68 -13.64 16.33 10.15
N LEU A 69 -12.92 17.41 9.80
CA LEU A 69 -13.06 18.03 8.48
C LEU A 69 -12.55 17.14 7.35
N ILE A 70 -11.55 16.28 7.57
CA ILE A 70 -11.10 15.28 6.58
C ILE A 70 -12.19 14.25 6.32
N ARG A 71 -12.80 13.69 7.39
CA ARG A 71 -13.93 12.78 7.26
C ARG A 71 -15.07 13.45 6.48
N TYR A 72 -15.37 14.70 6.82
CA TYR A 72 -16.40 15.48 6.13
C TYR A 72 -16.04 15.79 4.67
N LEU A 73 -14.77 16.05 4.34
CA LEU A 73 -14.32 16.23 2.97
C LEU A 73 -14.57 14.97 2.13
N LEU A 74 -14.27 13.79 2.68
CA LEU A 74 -14.51 12.50 2.01
C LEU A 74 -16.00 12.22 1.83
N GLU A 75 -16.86 12.60 2.79
CA GLU A 75 -18.32 12.56 2.62
C GLU A 75 -18.80 13.49 1.49
N VAL A 76 -18.25 14.69 1.40
CA VAL A 76 -18.57 15.64 0.33
C VAL A 76 -18.08 15.12 -1.02
N TYR A 77 -16.93 14.46 -1.06
CA TYR A 77 -16.44 13.79 -2.26
C TYR A 77 -17.40 12.68 -2.72
N GLU A 78 -17.88 11.84 -1.78
CA GLU A 78 -18.86 10.79 -2.08
C GLU A 78 -20.18 11.37 -2.59
N GLN A 79 -20.76 12.34 -1.86
CA GLN A 79 -22.05 12.96 -2.23
C GLN A 79 -21.98 13.70 -3.56
N GLY A 80 -20.83 14.31 -3.86
CA GLY A 80 -20.58 15.04 -5.09
C GLY A 80 -20.17 14.16 -6.27
N ASN A 81 -19.98 12.85 -6.09
CA ASN A 81 -19.34 11.95 -7.06
C ASN A 81 -18.03 12.53 -7.61
N VAL A 82 -17.18 12.99 -6.70
CA VAL A 82 -15.91 13.63 -7.05
C VAL A 82 -14.92 12.57 -7.53
N GLU A 83 -14.63 12.58 -8.82
CA GLU A 83 -13.69 11.65 -9.45
C GLU A 83 -12.27 11.75 -8.85
N CYS A 84 -11.60 10.61 -8.79
CA CYS A 84 -10.21 10.47 -8.39
C CYS A 84 -9.28 10.94 -9.53
N THR A 85 -9.25 12.26 -9.73
CA THR A 85 -8.30 12.94 -10.61
C THR A 85 -6.99 13.22 -9.88
N GLU A 86 -5.92 13.49 -10.64
CA GLU A 86 -4.63 13.91 -10.08
C GLU A 86 -4.75 15.13 -9.16
N ALA A 87 -5.62 16.10 -9.50
CA ALA A 87 -5.85 17.28 -8.67
C ALA A 87 -6.52 16.92 -7.33
N ASN A 88 -7.52 16.04 -7.34
CA ASN A 88 -8.24 15.64 -6.12
C ASN A 88 -7.41 14.71 -5.23
N ALA A 89 -6.67 13.77 -5.83
CA ALA A 89 -5.72 12.93 -5.12
C ALA A 89 -4.57 13.76 -4.53
N GLY A 90 -4.03 14.70 -5.31
CA GLY A 90 -2.99 15.63 -4.87
C GLY A 90 -3.43 16.50 -3.69
N ARG A 91 -4.71 16.87 -3.61
CA ARG A 91 -5.28 17.56 -2.44
C ARG A 91 -5.25 16.68 -1.18
N LEU A 92 -5.69 15.42 -1.28
CA LEU A 92 -5.65 14.48 -0.16
C LEU A 92 -4.22 14.17 0.28
N VAL A 93 -3.28 14.05 -0.67
CA VAL A 93 -1.85 13.90 -0.39
C VAL A 93 -1.31 15.06 0.44
N LYS A 94 -1.61 16.31 0.06
CA LYS A 94 -1.18 17.49 0.84
C LYS A 94 -1.74 17.50 2.25
N ILE A 95 -3.01 17.09 2.41
CA ILE A 95 -3.64 16.95 3.72
C ILE A 95 -2.91 15.89 4.56
N LEU A 96 -2.70 14.70 3.98
CA LEU A 96 -2.09 13.56 4.67
C LEU A 96 -0.64 13.83 5.10
N VAL A 97 0.14 14.55 4.29
CA VAL A 97 1.51 14.99 4.63
C VAL A 97 1.50 15.99 5.80
N GLY A 98 0.45 16.79 5.94
CA GLY A 98 0.32 17.75 7.03
C GLY A 98 -0.11 17.16 8.37
N LEU A 99 -0.74 15.98 8.39
CA LEU A 99 -1.19 15.35 9.63
C LEU A 99 -0.02 14.92 10.51
N ASP A 100 -0.20 14.94 11.82
CA ASP A 100 0.76 14.38 12.77
C ASP A 100 0.88 12.86 12.58
N LEU A 101 2.09 12.31 12.74
CA LEU A 101 2.32 10.87 12.74
C LEU A 101 1.72 10.18 13.97
N GLU A 102 1.57 10.91 15.08
CA GLU A 102 0.97 10.41 16.32
C GLU A 102 -0.56 10.53 16.34
N GLU A 103 -1.19 11.01 15.25
CA GLU A 103 -2.64 11.13 15.14
C GLU A 103 -3.32 9.76 15.31
N PRO A 104 -4.14 9.56 16.38
CA PRO A 104 -4.79 8.28 16.64
C PRO A 104 -5.62 7.75 15.46
N ASP A 105 -6.22 8.65 14.68
CA ASP A 105 -7.08 8.32 13.55
C ASP A 105 -6.32 8.17 12.22
N LEU A 106 -4.97 8.22 12.19
CA LEU A 106 -4.17 8.21 10.96
C LEU A 106 -4.51 7.02 10.04
N ARG A 107 -4.65 5.81 10.60
CA ARG A 107 -5.01 4.60 9.84
C ARG A 107 -6.42 4.67 9.26
N GLU A 108 -7.36 5.23 9.99
CA GLU A 108 -8.74 5.40 9.53
C GLU A 108 -8.79 6.44 8.40
N VAL A 109 -8.08 7.56 8.55
CA VAL A 109 -7.94 8.58 7.52
C VAL A 109 -7.36 7.99 6.23
N CYS A 110 -6.25 7.23 6.33
CA CYS A 110 -5.64 6.56 5.18
C CYS A 110 -6.63 5.61 4.49
N THR A 111 -7.36 4.81 5.29
CA THR A 111 -8.38 3.88 4.79
C THR A 111 -9.52 4.61 4.08
N GLY A 112 -10.00 5.72 4.65
CA GLY A 112 -11.06 6.54 4.05
C GLY A 112 -10.63 7.15 2.71
N MET A 113 -9.42 7.71 2.66
CA MET A 113 -8.84 8.25 1.42
C MET A 113 -8.68 7.15 0.36
N ASN A 114 -8.18 5.97 0.74
CA ASN A 114 -8.05 4.85 -0.18
C ASN A 114 -9.41 4.38 -0.72
N ASN A 115 -10.39 4.17 0.16
CA ASN A 115 -11.74 3.72 -0.20
C ASN A 115 -12.45 4.70 -1.15
N TRP A 116 -12.20 6.01 -1.01
CA TRP A 116 -12.65 6.98 -2.01
C TRP A 116 -11.97 6.74 -3.36
N SER A 117 -10.64 6.57 -3.38
CA SER A 117 -9.89 6.37 -4.64
C SER A 117 -10.27 5.08 -5.37
N VAL A 118 -10.62 4.02 -4.63
CA VAL A 118 -11.15 2.77 -5.20
C VAL A 118 -12.50 3.00 -5.87
N ARG A 119 -13.43 3.70 -5.19
CA ARG A 119 -14.80 3.90 -5.68
C ARG A 119 -14.90 4.90 -6.82
N HIS A 120 -14.06 5.93 -6.81
CA HIS A 120 -14.13 7.05 -7.75
C HIS A 120 -12.94 7.13 -8.69
N GLY A 121 -12.08 6.10 -8.71
CA GLY A 121 -10.90 6.02 -9.56
C GLY A 121 -10.95 4.86 -10.55
N ARG A 122 -9.88 4.76 -11.35
CA ARG A 122 -9.73 3.72 -12.38
C ARG A 122 -9.05 2.44 -11.89
N TYR A 123 -8.48 2.48 -10.69
CA TYR A 123 -7.64 1.41 -10.17
C TYR A 123 -8.41 0.57 -9.16
N THR A 124 -8.45 -0.75 -9.39
CA THR A 124 -9.19 -1.71 -8.58
C THR A 124 -8.90 -1.63 -7.08
N TYR A 125 -7.65 -1.33 -6.71
CA TYR A 125 -7.19 -1.32 -5.32
C TYR A 125 -6.92 0.07 -4.76
N GLY A 126 -7.16 1.12 -5.54
CA GLY A 126 -6.89 2.51 -5.16
C GLY A 126 -5.80 3.17 -5.99
N ASP A 127 -5.70 4.49 -5.88
CA ASP A 127 -4.77 5.30 -6.67
C ASP A 127 -3.29 5.05 -6.26
N PRO A 128 -2.40 4.66 -7.19
CA PRO A 128 -1.00 4.37 -6.87
C PRO A 128 -0.22 5.55 -6.28
N TYR A 129 -0.52 6.78 -6.71
CA TYR A 129 0.16 7.96 -6.18
C TYR A 129 -0.25 8.22 -4.72
N LEU A 130 -1.54 8.09 -4.42
CA LEU A 130 -2.07 8.14 -3.06
C LEU A 130 -1.49 7.00 -2.20
N HIS A 131 -1.41 5.77 -2.71
CA HIS A 131 -0.77 4.64 -2.03
C HIS A 131 0.69 4.93 -1.67
N SER A 132 1.43 5.59 -2.57
CA SER A 132 2.84 5.93 -2.34
C SER A 132 3.02 6.79 -1.09
N VAL A 133 2.15 7.77 -0.91
CA VAL A 133 2.18 8.67 0.24
C VAL A 133 1.63 7.99 1.49
N ILE A 134 0.52 7.25 1.37
CA ILE A 134 -0.03 6.48 2.49
C ILE A 134 1.01 5.50 3.05
N GLY A 135 1.67 4.72 2.19
CA GLY A 135 2.69 3.76 2.58
C GLY A 135 3.82 4.41 3.37
N ARG A 136 4.34 5.54 2.89
CA ARG A 136 5.37 6.31 3.59
C ARG A 136 4.91 6.81 4.96
N ARG A 137 3.73 7.42 5.04
CA ARG A 137 3.22 7.97 6.31
C ARG A 137 2.95 6.89 7.34
N LEU A 138 2.43 5.75 6.91
CA LEU A 138 2.22 4.59 7.79
C LEU A 138 3.55 3.97 8.25
N LEU A 139 4.56 3.92 7.38
CA LEU A 139 5.90 3.47 7.76
C LEU A 139 6.52 4.39 8.82
N GLU A 140 6.50 5.70 8.57
CA GLU A 140 7.00 6.72 9.50
C GLU A 140 6.28 6.66 10.87
N ALA A 141 4.99 6.32 10.88
CA ALA A 141 4.20 6.14 12.10
C ALA A 141 4.35 4.74 12.75
N GLY A 142 5.16 3.84 12.18
CA GLY A 142 5.40 2.49 12.72
C GLY A 142 4.31 1.44 12.40
N TYR A 143 3.36 1.75 11.52
CA TYR A 143 2.35 0.80 11.03
C TYR A 143 2.89 -0.05 9.88
N LEU A 144 3.87 -0.90 10.20
CA LEU A 144 4.70 -1.62 9.21
C LEU A 144 3.88 -2.52 8.26
N ALA A 145 2.95 -3.31 8.80
CA ALA A 145 2.18 -4.27 8.00
C ALA A 145 1.25 -3.57 7.01
N GLU A 146 0.64 -2.46 7.42
CA GLU A 146 -0.19 -1.63 6.56
C GLU A 146 0.66 -0.89 5.52
N ALA A 147 1.81 -0.32 5.90
CA ALA A 147 2.72 0.39 5.00
C ALA A 147 3.16 -0.49 3.82
N GLU A 148 3.54 -1.74 4.09
CA GLU A 148 3.95 -2.71 3.08
C GLU A 148 2.87 -2.94 2.01
N ARG A 149 1.60 -3.08 2.43
CA ARG A 149 0.47 -3.28 1.50
C ARG A 149 0.33 -2.12 0.53
N TYR A 150 0.50 -0.88 1.02
CA TYR A 150 0.41 0.32 0.19
C TYR A 150 1.62 0.48 -0.73
N PHE A 151 2.84 0.15 -0.28
CA PHE A 151 4.02 0.19 -1.15
C PHE A 151 3.94 -0.76 -2.33
N VAL A 152 3.44 -1.99 -2.11
CA VAL A 152 3.27 -3.00 -3.17
C VAL A 152 2.32 -2.51 -4.28
N LEU A 153 1.33 -1.69 -3.92
CA LEU A 153 0.32 -1.14 -4.83
C LEU A 153 0.63 0.30 -5.28
N GLY A 154 1.81 0.81 -4.95
CA GLY A 154 2.21 2.19 -5.20
C GLY A 154 2.87 2.42 -6.57
N THR A 155 3.66 3.50 -6.63
CA THR A 155 4.37 3.94 -7.83
C THR A 155 5.75 3.31 -7.94
N ARG A 156 6.57 3.79 -8.88
CA ARG A 156 7.96 3.36 -9.01
C ARG A 156 8.79 3.79 -7.80
N GLU A 157 8.49 4.98 -7.29
CA GLU A 157 9.09 5.58 -6.10
C GLU A 157 8.76 4.72 -4.87
N SER A 158 7.53 4.18 -4.78
CA SER A 158 7.16 3.23 -3.72
C SER A 158 7.99 1.96 -3.71
N LEU A 159 8.35 1.44 -4.89
CA LEU A 159 9.25 0.29 -4.97
C LEU A 159 10.64 0.60 -4.45
N GLU A 160 11.19 1.76 -4.80
CA GLU A 160 12.50 2.17 -4.30
C GLU A 160 12.49 2.32 -2.77
N GLU A 161 11.46 2.97 -2.22
CA GLU A 161 11.28 3.11 -0.77
C GLU A 161 11.09 1.77 -0.06
N TYR A 162 10.31 0.86 -0.64
CA TYR A 162 10.09 -0.46 -0.05
C TYR A 162 11.37 -1.30 -0.04
N VAL A 163 12.16 -1.28 -1.12
CA VAL A 163 13.46 -1.95 -1.16
C VAL A 163 14.44 -1.33 -0.15
N ASN A 164 14.46 0.01 -0.04
CA ASN A 164 15.27 0.71 0.95
C ASN A 164 14.91 0.28 2.37
N TRP A 165 13.63 0.32 2.70
CA TRP A 165 13.15 -0.07 4.01
C TRP A 165 13.45 -1.54 4.34
N MET A 166 13.19 -2.48 3.42
CA MET A 166 13.53 -3.90 3.62
C MET A 166 15.04 -4.10 3.84
N TRP A 167 15.87 -3.36 3.11
CA TRP A 167 17.32 -3.44 3.26
C TRP A 167 17.79 -2.90 4.62
N GLU A 168 17.31 -1.72 5.02
CA GLU A 168 17.63 -1.12 6.31
C GLU A 168 17.16 -2.00 7.48
N TRP A 169 15.97 -2.57 7.39
CA TRP A 169 15.43 -3.46 8.41
C TRP A 169 16.24 -4.76 8.50
N TYR A 170 16.64 -5.34 7.37
CA TYR A 170 17.56 -6.48 7.36
C TYR A 170 18.89 -6.17 8.07
N GLN A 171 19.50 -5.03 7.77
CA GLN A 171 20.77 -4.62 8.40
C GLN A 171 20.63 -4.44 9.91
N GLN A 172 19.53 -3.84 10.37
CA GLN A 172 19.26 -3.65 11.80
C GLN A 172 19.04 -4.97 12.56
N LEU A 173 18.61 -6.04 11.89
CA LEU A 173 18.36 -7.32 12.54
C LEU A 173 19.67 -8.04 12.91
N GLU A 174 20.79 -7.71 12.26
CA GLU A 174 22.12 -8.30 12.47
C GLU A 174 22.12 -9.85 12.39
N LYS A 175 21.22 -10.42 11.59
CA LYS A 175 21.09 -11.87 11.34
C LYS A 175 21.28 -12.20 9.87
N PRO A 176 22.50 -12.59 9.44
CA PRO A 176 22.81 -12.87 8.04
C PRO A 176 21.89 -13.92 7.39
N GLU A 177 21.42 -14.90 8.17
CA GLU A 177 20.52 -15.97 7.73
C GLU A 177 19.11 -15.47 7.37
N ALA A 178 18.71 -14.30 7.87
CA ALA A 178 17.37 -13.76 7.62
C ALA A 178 17.21 -13.10 6.24
N VAL A 179 18.28 -12.97 5.45
CA VAL A 179 18.25 -12.29 4.14
C VAL A 179 17.15 -12.84 3.20
N GLY A 180 16.92 -14.15 3.23
CA GLY A 180 15.87 -14.81 2.46
C GLY A 180 14.47 -14.33 2.84
N GLU A 181 14.22 -14.11 4.13
CA GLU A 181 12.94 -13.63 4.64
C GLU A 181 12.61 -12.24 4.07
N PHE A 182 13.56 -11.31 4.06
CA PHE A 182 13.36 -9.96 3.53
C PHE A 182 13.17 -9.95 2.01
N LEU A 183 13.98 -10.71 1.27
CA LEU A 183 13.80 -10.83 -0.17
C LEU A 183 12.44 -11.46 -0.51
N SER A 184 11.99 -12.43 0.28
CA SER A 184 10.70 -13.09 0.06
C SER A 184 9.53 -12.11 0.13
N ARG A 185 9.58 -11.12 1.04
CA ARG A 185 8.54 -10.08 1.17
C ARG A 185 8.39 -9.27 -0.11
N LEU A 186 9.52 -8.83 -0.69
CA LEU A 186 9.54 -8.10 -1.97
C LEU A 186 8.99 -8.95 -3.11
N VAL A 187 9.51 -10.18 -3.26
CA VAL A 187 9.16 -11.08 -4.37
C VAL A 187 7.70 -11.51 -4.29
N PHE A 188 7.25 -12.04 -3.14
CA PHE A 188 5.86 -12.46 -2.97
C PHE A 188 4.89 -11.28 -2.93
N GLY A 189 5.29 -10.14 -2.39
CA GLY A 189 4.47 -8.92 -2.39
C GLY A 189 4.09 -8.52 -3.81
N TYR A 190 5.08 -8.34 -4.69
CA TYR A 190 4.82 -7.92 -6.07
C TYR A 190 4.23 -9.03 -6.95
N LEU A 191 4.66 -10.28 -6.80
CA LEU A 191 4.04 -11.39 -7.52
C LEU A 191 2.58 -11.57 -7.09
N GLY A 192 2.26 -11.39 -5.80
CA GLY A 192 0.90 -11.53 -5.27
C GLY A 192 -0.12 -10.60 -5.92
N VAL A 193 0.33 -9.45 -6.44
CA VAL A 193 -0.49 -8.48 -7.18
C VAL A 193 -0.25 -8.52 -8.70
N GLY A 194 0.39 -9.58 -9.21
CA GLY A 194 0.65 -9.78 -10.63
C GLY A 194 1.74 -8.88 -11.23
N ASN A 195 2.46 -8.09 -10.42
CA ASN A 195 3.44 -7.11 -10.90
C ASN A 195 4.84 -7.73 -11.04
N LEU A 196 4.99 -8.59 -12.05
CA LEU A 196 6.25 -9.29 -12.33
C LEU A 196 7.43 -8.33 -12.57
N LYS A 197 7.18 -7.18 -13.21
CA LYS A 197 8.21 -6.16 -13.47
C LYS A 197 8.82 -5.64 -12.16
N TYR A 198 7.98 -5.31 -11.18
CA TYR A 198 8.45 -4.78 -9.89
C TYR A 198 9.05 -5.89 -9.03
N ALA A 199 8.54 -7.12 -9.13
CA ALA A 199 9.14 -8.27 -8.44
C ALA A 199 10.60 -8.51 -8.88
N TYR A 200 10.88 -8.46 -10.20
CA TYR A 200 12.25 -8.54 -10.72
C TYR A 200 13.12 -7.38 -10.25
N ASP A 201 12.64 -6.15 -10.37
CA ASP A 201 13.42 -4.96 -10.05
C ASP A 201 13.77 -4.87 -8.56
N ALA A 202 12.80 -5.19 -7.69
CA ALA A 202 13.01 -5.25 -6.26
C ALA A 202 14.03 -6.34 -5.89
N CYS A 203 13.94 -7.52 -6.53
CA CYS A 203 14.88 -8.61 -6.34
C CYS A 203 16.30 -8.22 -6.76
N GLU A 204 16.48 -7.65 -7.95
CA GLU A 204 17.78 -7.21 -8.47
C GLU A 204 18.43 -6.17 -7.56
N ARG A 205 17.67 -5.13 -7.18
CA ARG A 205 18.18 -4.06 -6.30
C ARG A 205 18.58 -4.56 -4.93
N PHE A 206 17.75 -5.42 -4.33
CA PHE A 206 18.02 -5.97 -3.01
C PHE A 206 19.26 -6.88 -3.04
N LEU A 207 19.36 -7.76 -4.04
CA LEU A 207 20.51 -8.65 -4.21
C LEU A 207 21.80 -7.90 -4.51
N ALA A 208 21.75 -6.82 -5.31
CA ALA A 208 22.92 -5.98 -5.57
C ALA A 208 23.50 -5.41 -4.28
N ARG A 209 22.65 -4.90 -3.38
CA ARG A 209 23.06 -4.41 -2.05
C ARG A 209 23.60 -5.53 -1.16
N TYR A 210 22.95 -6.69 -1.16
CA TYR A 210 23.41 -7.84 -0.41
C TYR A 210 24.80 -8.30 -0.85
N ILE A 211 25.04 -8.37 -2.17
CA ILE A 211 26.33 -8.76 -2.74
C ILE A 211 27.41 -7.75 -2.36
N GLU A 212 27.14 -6.46 -2.48
CA GLU A 212 28.07 -5.38 -2.13
C GLU A 212 28.42 -5.39 -0.63
N HIS A 213 27.42 -5.59 0.23
CA HIS A 213 27.58 -5.50 1.67
C HIS A 213 28.19 -6.76 2.31
N ALA A 214 27.70 -7.95 1.94
CA ALA A 214 28.06 -9.21 2.59
C ALA A 214 29.14 -10.00 1.83
N ALA A 215 29.43 -9.64 0.57
CA ALA A 215 30.35 -10.36 -0.31
C ALA A 215 30.17 -11.90 -0.27
N PRO A 216 28.93 -12.43 -0.38
CA PRO A 216 28.67 -13.85 -0.33
C PRO A 216 29.32 -14.54 -1.54
N LYS A 217 29.69 -15.82 -1.38
CA LYS A 217 30.11 -16.63 -2.54
C LYS A 217 28.92 -16.85 -3.46
N HIS A 218 29.06 -16.42 -4.71
CA HIS A 218 28.01 -16.54 -5.69
C HIS A 218 28.57 -16.70 -7.11
N GLU A 219 27.78 -17.32 -7.98
CA GLU A 219 28.01 -17.41 -9.42
C GLU A 219 26.87 -16.68 -10.15
N ARG A 220 27.20 -15.80 -11.10
CA ARG A 220 26.21 -15.18 -11.98
C ARG A 220 25.97 -16.09 -13.18
N VAL A 221 24.73 -16.52 -13.37
CA VAL A 221 24.31 -17.37 -14.49
C VAL A 221 23.41 -16.57 -15.41
N GLU A 222 23.77 -16.52 -16.69
CA GLU A 222 22.98 -15.87 -17.74
C GLU A 222 22.61 -16.87 -18.83
N LYS A 223 21.32 -17.05 -19.08
CA LYS A 223 20.80 -17.91 -20.14
C LYS A 223 19.61 -17.25 -20.82
N GLY A 224 19.80 -16.86 -22.09
CA GLY A 224 18.75 -16.23 -22.88
C GLY A 224 18.30 -14.90 -22.26
N TYR A 225 17.04 -14.83 -21.84
CA TYR A 225 16.43 -13.64 -21.23
C TYR A 225 16.47 -13.63 -19.69
N ALA A 226 17.10 -14.62 -19.06
CA ALA A 226 17.19 -14.73 -17.61
C ALA A 226 18.64 -14.59 -17.13
N ALA A 227 18.85 -13.70 -16.16
CA ALA A 227 20.08 -13.55 -15.40
C ALA A 227 19.75 -13.72 -13.90
N LEU A 228 20.54 -14.52 -13.19
CA LEU A 228 20.37 -14.73 -11.76
C LEU A 228 21.72 -15.00 -11.07
N TYR A 229 21.73 -14.80 -9.76
CA TYR A 229 22.87 -15.09 -8.89
C TYR A 229 22.60 -16.39 -8.12
N LEU A 230 23.44 -17.40 -8.32
CA LEU A 230 23.42 -18.62 -7.52
C LEU A 230 24.34 -18.42 -6.31
N PHE A 231 23.75 -18.39 -5.11
CA PHE A 231 24.47 -18.23 -3.86
C PHE A 231 24.80 -19.58 -3.24
N GLU A 232 26.06 -19.78 -2.86
CA GLU A 232 26.47 -20.92 -2.05
C GLU A 232 25.89 -20.76 -0.63
N GLY A 233 25.21 -21.79 -0.13
CA GLY A 233 24.68 -21.81 1.24
C GLY A 233 23.42 -20.97 1.49
N ASN A 234 22.81 -20.36 0.47
CA ASN A 234 21.57 -19.59 0.60
C ASN A 234 20.49 -20.10 -0.36
N PRO A 235 19.82 -21.23 -0.03
CA PRO A 235 18.80 -21.82 -0.90
C PRO A 235 17.59 -20.92 -1.12
N ASP A 236 17.24 -20.07 -0.16
CA ASP A 236 16.08 -19.16 -0.25
C ASP A 236 16.26 -18.13 -1.37
N LEU A 237 17.44 -17.51 -1.46
CA LEU A 237 17.74 -16.53 -2.51
C LEU A 237 17.71 -17.17 -3.91
N ASN A 238 18.19 -18.40 -4.01
CA ASN A 238 18.16 -19.17 -5.27
C ASN A 238 16.71 -19.52 -5.65
N PHE A 239 15.95 -20.02 -4.68
CA PHE A 239 14.54 -20.36 -4.86
C PHE A 239 13.70 -19.16 -5.33
N LEU A 240 13.85 -18.01 -4.68
CA LEU A 240 13.08 -16.79 -5.00
C LEU A 240 13.38 -16.26 -6.41
N GLN A 241 14.65 -16.27 -6.83
CA GLN A 241 15.01 -15.87 -8.19
C GLN A 241 14.46 -16.85 -9.24
N LEU A 242 14.55 -18.16 -8.98
CA LEU A 242 14.00 -19.18 -9.88
C LEU A 242 12.46 -19.14 -9.93
N LEU A 243 11.80 -18.76 -8.84
CA LEU A 243 10.36 -18.55 -8.79
C LEU A 243 9.93 -17.43 -9.74
N LEU A 244 10.66 -16.30 -9.79
CA LEU A 244 10.40 -15.22 -10.74
C LEU A 244 10.45 -15.71 -12.19
N ILE A 245 11.46 -16.52 -12.51
CA ILE A 245 11.65 -17.11 -13.84
C ILE A 245 10.51 -18.09 -14.16
N ALA A 246 10.11 -18.91 -13.21
CA ALA A 246 8.99 -19.83 -13.36
C ALA A 246 7.67 -19.06 -13.63
N CYS A 247 7.38 -18.02 -12.85
CA CYS A 247 6.22 -17.15 -13.01
C CYS A 247 6.23 -16.44 -14.38
N GLN A 248 7.38 -15.94 -14.83
CA GLN A 248 7.51 -15.33 -16.16
C GLN A 248 7.22 -16.32 -17.29
N ALA A 249 7.68 -17.56 -17.13
CA ALA A 249 7.48 -18.59 -18.13
C ALA A 249 6.03 -19.13 -18.17
N GLY A 250 5.30 -19.05 -17.05
CA GLY A 250 3.89 -19.44 -16.96
C GLY A 250 3.61 -20.94 -17.19
N LYS A 251 4.64 -21.80 -17.16
CA LYS A 251 4.50 -23.24 -17.34
C LYS A 251 4.45 -23.96 -15.99
N PRO A 252 3.37 -24.69 -15.65
CA PRO A 252 3.22 -25.37 -14.35
C PRO A 252 4.38 -26.31 -14.03
N GLU A 253 4.95 -26.96 -15.04
CA GLU A 253 6.09 -27.88 -14.93
C GLU A 253 7.30 -27.24 -14.23
N PHE A 254 7.54 -25.94 -14.46
CA PHE A 254 8.64 -25.23 -13.82
C PHE A 254 8.39 -25.01 -12.33
N LEU A 255 7.16 -24.67 -11.94
CA LEU A 255 6.80 -24.56 -10.53
C LEU A 255 6.88 -25.93 -9.83
N THR A 256 6.42 -27.00 -10.49
CA THR A 256 6.52 -28.37 -9.96
C THR A 256 7.97 -28.80 -9.78
N SER A 257 8.82 -28.56 -10.78
CA SER A 257 10.25 -28.87 -10.70
C SER A 257 10.94 -28.06 -9.61
N LEU A 258 10.64 -26.76 -9.50
CA LEU A 258 11.18 -25.89 -8.46
C LEU A 258 10.82 -26.38 -7.05
N LYS A 259 9.54 -26.70 -6.82
CA LYS A 259 9.07 -27.27 -5.54
C LYS A 259 9.75 -28.60 -5.19
N SER A 260 10.03 -29.43 -6.20
CA SER A 260 10.74 -30.70 -6.00
C SER A 260 12.23 -30.51 -5.66
N GLN A 261 12.86 -29.46 -6.18
CA GLN A 261 14.28 -29.16 -5.93
C GLN A 261 14.49 -28.42 -4.60
N TYR A 262 13.52 -27.63 -4.17
CA TYR A 262 13.54 -26.83 -2.94
C TYR A 262 12.34 -27.13 -2.04
N PRO A 263 12.23 -28.37 -1.50
CA PRO A 263 11.06 -28.80 -0.75
C PRO A 263 10.83 -27.97 0.53
N GLN A 264 11.91 -27.60 1.23
CA GLN A 264 11.84 -26.80 2.46
C GLN A 264 11.29 -25.40 2.18
N GLN A 265 11.79 -24.71 1.16
CA GLN A 265 11.32 -23.38 0.75
C GLN A 265 9.88 -23.44 0.24
N ALA A 266 9.54 -24.52 -0.47
CA ALA A 266 8.18 -24.74 -0.97
C ALA A 266 7.17 -24.92 0.17
N GLU A 267 7.54 -25.64 1.23
CA GLU A 267 6.72 -25.81 2.43
C GLU A 267 6.58 -24.48 3.20
N GLN A 268 7.68 -23.76 3.42
CA GLN A 268 7.67 -22.46 4.10
C GLN A 268 6.75 -21.43 3.43
N HIS A 269 6.62 -21.47 2.10
CA HIS A 269 5.83 -20.53 1.33
C HIS A 269 4.59 -21.15 0.67
N GLU A 270 4.07 -22.26 1.20
CA GLU A 270 3.01 -23.05 0.57
C GLU A 270 1.79 -22.19 0.16
N GLN A 271 1.25 -21.40 1.09
CA GLN A 271 0.08 -20.54 0.85
C GLN A 271 0.33 -19.51 -0.26
N ALA A 272 1.51 -18.87 -0.26
CA ALA A 272 1.86 -17.92 -1.30
C ALA A 272 1.99 -18.61 -2.65
N LEU A 273 2.61 -19.79 -2.71
CA LEU A 273 2.77 -20.57 -3.94
C LEU A 273 1.44 -21.13 -4.46
N GLU A 274 0.46 -21.41 -3.60
CA GLU A 274 -0.90 -21.75 -4.02
C GLU A 274 -1.60 -20.58 -4.71
N HIS A 275 -1.47 -19.37 -4.14
CA HIS A 275 -1.98 -18.15 -4.77
C HIS A 275 -1.33 -17.91 -6.14
N LEU A 276 0.01 -17.95 -6.20
CA LEU A 276 0.75 -17.80 -7.47
C LEU A 276 0.42 -18.89 -8.49
N GLY A 277 0.14 -20.12 -8.02
CA GLY A 277 -0.33 -21.23 -8.87
C GLY A 277 -1.58 -20.89 -9.66
N ARG A 278 -2.52 -20.17 -9.05
CA ARG A 278 -3.75 -19.70 -9.70
C ARG A 278 -3.45 -18.55 -10.66
N GLU A 279 -2.68 -17.57 -10.20
CA GLU A 279 -2.43 -16.31 -10.90
C GLU A 279 -1.58 -16.49 -12.17
N PHE A 280 -0.46 -17.23 -12.08
CA PHE A 280 0.53 -17.32 -13.17
C PHE A 280 0.49 -18.63 -13.96
N PHE A 281 -0.08 -19.69 -13.40
CA PHE A 281 0.02 -21.04 -13.96
C PHE A 281 -1.35 -21.67 -14.29
N ASN A 282 -2.47 -20.97 -14.04
CA ASN A 282 -3.83 -21.48 -14.21
C ASN A 282 -4.07 -22.84 -13.51
N VAL A 283 -3.39 -23.08 -12.38
CA VAL A 283 -3.54 -24.32 -11.62
C VAL A 283 -4.78 -24.21 -10.74
N THR A 284 -5.76 -25.06 -10.97
CA THR A 284 -6.94 -25.18 -10.10
C THR A 284 -6.49 -25.66 -8.72
N PRO A 285 -6.88 -25.00 -7.61
CA PRO A 285 -6.49 -25.45 -6.28
C PRO A 285 -6.96 -26.88 -6.04
N LYS A 286 -6.12 -27.69 -5.37
CA LYS A 286 -6.59 -28.94 -4.79
C LYS A 286 -7.71 -28.56 -3.83
N ARG A 287 -8.90 -29.11 -4.07
CA ARG A 287 -10.08 -28.91 -3.23
C ARG A 287 -9.65 -29.24 -1.80
N GLN A 288 -9.58 -28.26 -0.90
CA GLN A 288 -9.48 -28.55 0.52
C GLN A 288 -10.75 -29.31 0.86
N VAL A 289 -10.64 -30.62 1.05
CA VAL A 289 -11.73 -31.41 1.60
C VAL A 289 -11.96 -30.83 3.00
N PRO A 290 -13.13 -30.27 3.32
CA PRO A 290 -13.40 -29.79 4.66
C PRO A 290 -13.18 -30.96 5.61
N LEU A 291 -12.37 -30.81 6.66
CA LEU A 291 -12.11 -31.86 7.66
C LEU A 291 -13.40 -32.52 8.17
N LEU A 292 -14.51 -31.76 8.20
CA LEU A 292 -15.84 -32.25 8.56
C LEU A 292 -16.40 -33.29 7.59
N GLN A 293 -16.10 -33.21 6.29
CA GLN A 293 -16.52 -34.21 5.30
C GLN A 293 -15.75 -35.53 5.44
N ASP A 294 -14.46 -35.49 5.75
CA ASP A 294 -13.68 -36.71 6.02
C ASP A 294 -14.06 -37.35 7.35
N LEU A 295 -14.27 -36.57 8.40
CA LEU A 295 -14.76 -37.08 9.69
C LEU A 295 -16.18 -37.67 9.59
N MET A 296 -17.05 -37.10 8.75
CA MET A 296 -18.36 -37.68 8.47
C MET A 296 -18.24 -38.94 7.59
N ALA A 297 -17.35 -38.96 6.60
CA ALA A 297 -17.15 -40.13 5.75
C ALA A 297 -16.62 -41.34 6.55
N ASP A 298 -15.67 -41.12 7.47
CA ASP A 298 -15.16 -42.18 8.35
C ASP A 298 -16.20 -42.64 9.38
N PHE A 299 -17.08 -41.75 9.84
CA PHE A 299 -18.17 -42.09 10.76
C PHE A 299 -19.31 -42.85 10.09
N PHE A 300 -19.57 -42.60 8.79
CA PHE A 300 -20.66 -43.26 8.05
C PHE A 300 -20.23 -44.49 7.24
N ASN A 301 -18.94 -44.67 6.94
CA ASN A 301 -18.41 -45.86 6.26
C ASN A 301 -17.73 -46.88 7.19
N GLY A 302 -17.67 -46.61 8.50
CA GLY A 302 -17.23 -47.57 9.51
C GLY A 302 -18.37 -48.51 9.96
N ALA A 303 -18.60 -49.58 9.20
CA ALA A 303 -19.26 -50.81 9.65
C ALA A 303 -18.29 -51.98 9.49
#